data_AF-A0A4R4XSY2-F1
#
_entry.id   AF-A0A4R4XSY2-F1
#
_cell.length_a   1.000
_cell.length_b   1.000
_cell.length_c   1.000
_cell.angle_alpha   90.00
_cell.angle_beta   90.00
_cell.angle_gamma   90.00
#
_symmetry.space_group_name_H-M   'P 1'
#
loop_
_entity.id
_entity.type
_entity.pdbx_description
1 polymer ?
#
loop_
_entity_poly.entity_id
_entity_poly.type
_entity_poly.pdbx_seq_one_letter_code
_entity_poly.pdbx_strand_id
1 'polypeptide(L)'
;MSVQTWSPDPGTSVVEYRSGRAMFIGGLAMFVFFGMAFVFPDIGNPSGTSKADLSPALVSFLFGALALGGLLVMVGSVPRTHRFAVDERGLWWRAGRKSDLIAWDELRAVRGQEPRPPVKDDPNSRAVLSALVFTPVDRRFVTRHSALLQRLPTADPEVELRLPDTTTVRQLAQEITRVRPDLLR
;
A
#
# COMPACT_ATOMS: atom_id res chain seq x y z
N MET A 1 -29.92 4.90 13.46
CA MET A 1 -29.81 4.08 12.23
C MET A 1 -28.40 3.53 12.15
N SER A 2 -28.21 2.24 12.44
CA SER A 2 -26.91 1.59 12.41
C SER A 2 -26.46 1.43 10.97
N VAL A 3 -25.49 2.26 10.55
CA VAL A 3 -24.85 2.15 9.23
C VAL A 3 -24.17 0.78 9.16
N GLN A 4 -24.76 -0.16 8.42
CA GLN A 4 -24.11 -1.40 8.01
C GLN A 4 -22.87 -1.01 7.21
N THR A 5 -21.70 -0.99 7.86
CA THR A 5 -20.46 -0.44 7.29
C THR A 5 -19.62 -1.51 6.60
N TRP A 6 -19.87 -2.79 6.86
CA TRP A 6 -19.21 -3.92 6.23
C TRP A 6 -20.04 -5.18 6.47
N SER A 7 -20.73 -5.66 5.44
CA SER A 7 -21.46 -6.94 5.48
C SER A 7 -21.39 -7.62 4.12
N PRO A 8 -20.21 -8.09 3.68
CA PRO A 8 -20.17 -9.06 2.60
C PRO A 8 -21.01 -10.27 3.04
N ASP A 9 -21.81 -10.81 2.13
CA ASP A 9 -22.56 -12.03 2.39
C ASP A 9 -21.60 -13.14 2.86
N PRO A 10 -22.03 -14.07 3.73
CA PRO A 10 -21.17 -15.10 4.32
C PRO A 10 -20.51 -16.09 3.33
N GLY A 11 -20.66 -15.88 2.01
CA GLY A 11 -19.96 -16.61 0.94
C GLY A 11 -19.12 -15.74 0.00
N THR A 12 -19.00 -14.42 0.24
CA THR A 12 -18.26 -13.52 -0.65
C THR A 12 -16.75 -13.72 -0.53
N SER A 13 -16.05 -13.83 -1.66
CA SER A 13 -14.59 -13.90 -1.70
C SER A 13 -13.99 -12.60 -1.17
N VAL A 14 -13.21 -12.70 -0.09
CA VAL A 14 -12.49 -11.56 0.50
C VAL A 14 -11.02 -11.64 0.12
N VAL A 15 -10.55 -10.62 -0.59
CA VAL A 15 -9.12 -10.44 -0.90
C VAL A 15 -8.52 -9.52 0.15
N GLU A 16 -7.57 -10.04 0.94
CA GLU A 16 -6.90 -9.30 2.01
C GLU A 16 -5.44 -9.07 1.66
N TYR A 17 -4.97 -7.83 1.79
CA TYR A 17 -3.54 -7.52 1.76
C TYR A 17 -3.15 -6.63 2.93
N ARG A 18 -1.88 -6.71 3.33
CA ARG A 18 -1.33 -5.92 4.42
C ARG A 18 -0.30 -4.93 3.88
N SER A 19 -0.62 -3.64 3.95
CA SER A 19 0.30 -2.57 3.56
C SER A 19 1.31 -2.29 4.69
N GLY A 20 2.47 -1.74 4.36
CA GLY A 20 3.44 -1.22 5.36
C GLY A 20 4.35 -2.27 6.04
N ARG A 21 4.14 -3.57 5.81
CA ARG A 21 4.91 -4.64 6.48
C ARG A 21 6.43 -4.52 6.25
N ALA A 22 6.87 -4.21 5.04
CA ALA A 22 8.29 -4.09 4.72
C ALA A 22 8.96 -2.92 5.45
N MET A 23 8.33 -1.73 5.44
CA MET A 23 8.84 -0.56 6.17
C MET A 23 8.85 -0.80 7.69
N PHE A 24 7.83 -1.49 8.22
CA PHE A 24 7.78 -1.85 9.63
C PHE A 24 8.92 -2.79 10.03
N ILE A 25 9.16 -3.85 9.24
CA ILE A 25 10.27 -4.79 9.47
C ILE A 25 11.61 -4.07 9.34
N GLY A 26 11.78 -3.22 8.31
CA GLY A 26 12.99 -2.43 8.12
C GLY A 26 13.27 -1.47 9.28
N GLY A 27 12.24 -0.75 9.75
CA GLY A 27 12.34 0.13 10.91
C GLY A 27 12.68 -0.64 12.19
N LEU A 28 12.05 -1.80 12.41
CA LEU A 28 12.35 -2.68 13.54
C LEU A 28 13.80 -3.19 13.49
N ALA A 29 14.25 -3.68 12.33
CA ALA A 29 15.61 -4.17 12.17
C ALA A 29 16.64 -3.05 12.43
N MET A 30 16.37 -1.84 11.92
CA MET A 30 17.21 -0.67 12.15
C MET A 30 17.25 -0.28 13.63
N PHE A 31 16.10 -0.26 14.30
CA PHE A 31 16.00 0.04 15.73
C PHE A 31 16.75 -0.99 16.58
N VAL A 32 16.56 -2.29 16.32
CA VAL A 32 17.22 -3.35 17.08
C VAL A 32 18.74 -3.35 16.84
N PHE A 33 19.17 -3.28 15.57
CA PHE A 33 20.59 -3.37 15.25
C PHE A 33 21.38 -2.18 15.78
N PHE A 34 20.93 -0.95 15.50
CA PHE A 34 21.62 0.25 15.97
C PHE A 34 21.36 0.55 17.43
N GLY A 35 20.20 0.18 17.98
CA GLY A 35 19.92 0.25 19.40
C GLY A 35 20.83 -0.69 20.20
N MET A 36 21.06 -1.90 19.70
CA MET A 36 21.98 -2.85 20.34
C MET A 36 23.44 -2.37 20.23
N ALA A 37 23.87 -1.85 19.08
CA ALA A 37 25.20 -1.25 18.92
C ALA A 37 25.41 0.00 19.81
N PHE A 38 24.33 0.75 20.08
CA PHE A 38 24.35 1.89 21.00
C PHE A 38 24.48 1.45 22.47
N VAL A 39 23.73 0.42 22.89
CA VAL A 39 23.73 -0.06 24.29
C VAL A 39 24.98 -0.89 24.61
N PHE A 40 25.50 -1.62 23.62
CA PHE A 40 26.67 -2.50 23.77
C PHE A 40 27.75 -2.16 22.74
N PRO A 41 28.43 -1.01 22.87
CA PRO A 41 29.46 -0.59 21.92
C PRO A 41 30.68 -1.53 21.88
N ASP A 42 30.86 -2.37 22.91
CA ASP A 42 32.00 -3.28 23.05
C ASP A 42 31.79 -4.64 22.36
N ILE A 43 30.55 -4.98 21.97
CA ILE A 43 30.24 -6.24 21.28
C ILE A 43 30.52 -6.06 19.78
N GLY A 44 31.79 -6.24 19.39
CA GLY A 44 32.19 -6.21 17.98
C GLY A 44 33.43 -5.39 17.65
N ASN A 45 34.14 -4.83 18.65
CA ASN A 45 35.48 -4.31 18.45
C ASN A 45 36.49 -5.47 18.49
N PRO A 46 36.98 -5.99 17.33
CA PRO A 46 38.20 -6.74 17.37
C PRO A 46 39.28 -5.80 17.88
N SER A 47 40.00 -6.21 18.91
CA SER A 47 41.26 -5.62 19.32
C SER A 47 42.19 -5.58 18.10
N GLY A 48 42.24 -4.44 17.40
CA GLY A 48 43.00 -4.32 16.15
C GLY A 48 42.77 -3.01 15.40
N THR A 49 43.76 -2.12 15.50
CA THR A 49 44.09 -1.04 14.55
C THR A 49 43.12 0.16 14.43
N SER A 50 43.43 1.17 15.25
CA SER A 50 43.09 2.59 15.10
C SER A 50 43.49 3.15 13.72
N LYS A 51 42.52 3.42 12.84
CA LYS A 51 42.62 4.39 11.72
C LYS A 51 41.26 5.04 11.38
N ALA A 52 40.47 5.39 12.39
CA ALA A 52 39.30 6.25 12.19
C ALA A 52 39.31 7.34 13.25
N ASP A 53 39.54 8.60 12.85
CA ASP A 53 39.48 9.82 13.70
C ASP A 53 38.06 10.17 14.18
N LEU A 54 37.14 9.20 14.18
CA LEU A 54 35.77 9.42 14.61
C LEU A 54 35.70 9.27 16.13
N SER A 55 35.38 10.38 16.80
CA SER A 55 35.15 10.39 18.26
C SER A 55 34.13 9.30 18.64
N PRO A 56 34.41 8.44 19.64
CA PRO A 56 33.48 7.41 20.12
C PRO A 56 32.10 7.97 20.50
N ALA A 57 32.05 9.22 20.96
CA ALA A 57 30.80 9.92 21.26
C ALA A 57 29.97 10.22 20.00
N LEU A 58 30.63 10.56 18.89
CA LEU A 58 29.99 10.80 17.60
C LEU A 58 29.39 9.50 17.04
N VAL A 59 30.13 8.39 17.15
CA VAL A 59 29.68 7.06 16.72
C VAL A 59 28.45 6.62 17.52
N SER A 60 28.50 6.78 18.85
CA SER A 60 27.36 6.47 19.73
C SER A 60 26.14 7.35 19.42
N PHE A 61 26.34 8.65 19.20
CA PHE A 61 25.26 9.56 18.82
C PHE A 61 24.60 9.17 17.49
N LEU A 62 25.40 8.82 16.47
CA LEU A 62 24.90 8.38 15.17
C LEU A 62 24.07 7.09 15.29
N PHE A 63 24.54 6.11 16.05
CA PHE A 63 23.79 4.87 16.27
C PHE A 63 22.50 5.10 17.06
N GLY A 64 22.52 5.96 18.08
CA GLY A 64 21.32 6.36 18.80
C GLY A 64 20.30 7.08 17.90
N ALA A 65 20.77 7.99 17.05
CA ALA A 65 19.92 8.70 16.08
C ALA A 65 19.32 7.76 15.02
N LEU A 66 20.11 6.80 14.51
CA LEU A 66 19.65 5.76 13.60
C LEU A 66 18.62 4.85 14.26
N ALA A 67 18.85 4.42 15.50
CA ALA A 67 17.88 3.63 16.25
C ALA A 67 16.55 4.39 16.40
N LEU A 68 16.61 5.66 16.86
CA LEU A 68 15.44 6.50 17.02
C LEU A 68 14.70 6.73 15.69
N GLY A 69 15.44 6.93 14.59
CA GLY A 69 14.88 6.98 13.25
C GLY A 69 14.12 5.71 12.87
N GLY A 70 14.66 4.54 13.23
CA GLY A 70 14.05 3.23 12.99
C GLY A 70 12.74 3.08 13.75
N LEU A 71 12.72 3.52 15.00
CA LEU A 71 11.53 3.56 15.83
C LEU A 71 10.44 4.47 15.24
N LEU A 72 10.80 5.68 14.81
CA LEU A 72 9.84 6.61 14.19
C LEU A 72 9.26 6.05 12.89
N VAL A 73 10.09 5.42 12.06
CA VAL A 73 9.63 4.72 10.84
C VAL A 73 8.67 3.60 11.21
N MET A 74 8.98 2.80 12.23
CA MET A 74 8.12 1.69 12.69
C MET A 74 6.76 2.17 13.20
N VAL A 75 6.72 3.25 13.99
CA VAL A 75 5.47 3.85 14.51
C VAL A 75 4.60 4.40 13.37
N GLY A 76 5.22 5.04 12.37
CA GLY A 76 4.49 5.55 11.21
C GLY A 76 4.02 4.48 10.22
N SER A 77 4.66 3.31 10.21
CA SER A 77 4.44 2.24 9.23
C SER A 77 3.68 1.03 9.78
N VAL A 78 2.95 1.18 10.90
CA VAL A 78 2.13 0.12 11.48
C VAL A 78 1.27 -0.53 10.39
N PRO A 79 1.47 -1.83 10.13
CA PRO A 79 0.95 -2.45 8.94
C PRO A 79 -0.57 -2.56 9.00
N ARG A 80 -1.24 -1.87 8.08
CA ARG A 80 -2.70 -1.80 8.00
C ARG A 80 -3.22 -2.89 7.08
N THR A 81 -4.21 -3.60 7.56
CA THR A 81 -4.94 -4.58 6.76
C THR A 81 -5.95 -3.85 5.88
N HIS A 82 -5.86 -4.10 4.58
CA HIS A 82 -6.82 -3.70 3.56
C HIS A 82 -7.57 -4.95 3.11
N ARG A 83 -8.90 -4.88 3.10
CA ARG A 83 -9.80 -5.95 2.67
C ARG A 83 -10.66 -5.45 1.53
N PHE A 84 -10.82 -6.30 0.53
CA PHE A 84 -11.74 -6.09 -0.57
C PHE A 84 -12.70 -7.26 -0.63
N ALA A 85 -13.98 -7.00 -0.87
CA ALA A 85 -14.97 -8.03 -1.14
C ALA A 85 -15.79 -7.60 -2.36
N VAL A 86 -16.07 -8.54 -3.25
CA VAL A 86 -16.79 -8.30 -4.50
C VAL A 86 -18.11 -9.05 -4.40
N ASP A 87 -19.24 -8.33 -4.33
CA ASP A 87 -20.56 -8.93 -4.28
C ASP A 87 -21.47 -8.38 -5.40
N GLU A 88 -22.73 -8.81 -5.46
CA GLU A 88 -23.69 -8.35 -6.47
C GLU A 88 -24.00 -6.85 -6.41
N ARG A 89 -23.71 -6.20 -5.27
CA ARG A 89 -23.97 -4.76 -5.07
C ARG A 89 -22.81 -3.90 -5.54
N GLY A 90 -21.58 -4.35 -5.30
CA GLY A 90 -20.40 -3.55 -5.57
C GLY A 90 -19.08 -4.14 -5.11
N LEU A 91 -18.05 -3.30 -5.20
CA LEU A 91 -16.76 -3.54 -4.60
C LEU A 91 -16.73 -2.91 -3.21
N TRP A 92 -16.74 -3.75 -2.18
CA TRP A 92 -16.51 -3.34 -0.82
C TRP A 92 -15.02 -3.21 -0.54
N TRP A 93 -14.67 -2.18 0.23
CA TRP A 93 -13.33 -1.96 0.74
C TRP A 93 -13.36 -1.65 2.22
N ARG A 94 -12.33 -2.12 2.92
CA ARG A 94 -12.10 -1.78 4.32
C ARG A 94 -10.62 -1.65 4.61
N ALA A 95 -10.26 -0.54 5.24
CA ALA A 95 -8.93 -0.31 5.79
C ALA A 95 -9.04 0.16 7.25
N GLY A 96 -8.82 -0.77 8.18
CA GLY A 96 -8.99 -0.51 9.61
C GLY A 96 -10.44 -0.09 9.95
N ARG A 97 -10.61 1.19 10.36
CA ARG A 97 -11.91 1.78 10.71
C ARG A 97 -12.65 2.42 9.53
N LYS A 98 -11.97 2.59 8.39
CA LYS A 98 -12.59 3.13 7.17
C LYS A 98 -13.16 1.98 6.35
N SER A 99 -14.37 2.16 5.86
CA SER A 99 -15.02 1.24 4.93
C SER A 99 -15.70 2.05 3.84
N ASP A 100 -15.79 1.48 2.66
CA ASP A 100 -16.41 2.10 1.50
C ASP A 100 -17.03 1.03 0.61
N LEU A 101 -18.05 1.39 -0.14
CA LEU A 101 -18.72 0.55 -1.13
C LEU A 101 -18.78 1.32 -2.44
N ILE A 102 -18.11 0.81 -3.46
CA ILE A 102 -18.28 1.27 -4.82
C ILE A 102 -19.38 0.41 -5.44
N ALA A 103 -20.57 0.97 -5.58
CA ALA A 103 -21.68 0.26 -6.22
C ALA A 103 -21.42 0.09 -7.73
N TRP A 104 -21.84 -1.04 -8.29
CA TRP A 104 -21.64 -1.32 -9.72
C TRP A 104 -22.32 -0.30 -10.63
N ASP A 105 -23.46 0.26 -10.20
CA ASP A 105 -24.20 1.28 -10.95
C ASP A 105 -23.43 2.60 -11.08
N GLU A 106 -22.37 2.78 -10.30
CA GLU A 106 -21.49 3.95 -10.38
C GLU A 106 -20.37 3.78 -11.38
N LEU A 107 -20.20 2.57 -11.92
CA LEU A 107 -19.12 2.19 -12.82
C LEU A 107 -19.66 1.84 -14.20
N ARG A 108 -19.06 2.43 -15.23
CA ARG A 108 -19.28 2.06 -16.64
C ARG A 108 -18.40 0.90 -17.07
N ALA A 109 -17.18 0.86 -16.55
CA ALA A 109 -16.21 -0.18 -16.85
C ALA A 109 -15.18 -0.29 -15.73
N VAL A 110 -14.57 -1.48 -15.63
CA VAL A 110 -13.45 -1.80 -14.75
C VAL A 110 -12.40 -2.54 -15.56
N ARG A 111 -11.13 -2.15 -15.44
CA ARG A 111 -10.01 -2.89 -16.03
C ARG A 111 -8.89 -3.11 -15.03
N GLY A 112 -8.22 -4.25 -15.13
CA GLY A 112 -6.96 -4.49 -14.44
C GLY A 112 -5.80 -3.88 -15.23
N GLN A 113 -5.02 -3.02 -14.59
CA GLN A 113 -3.79 -2.46 -15.16
C GLN A 113 -2.60 -3.28 -14.66
N GLU A 114 -1.95 -3.98 -15.60
CA GLU A 114 -0.71 -4.68 -15.32
C GLU A 114 0.48 -3.70 -15.31
N PRO A 115 1.49 -3.93 -14.45
CA PRO A 115 2.63 -3.07 -14.33
C PRO A 115 3.46 -3.18 -15.59
N ARG A 116 3.85 -2.02 -16.14
CA ARG A 116 4.66 -1.93 -17.33
C ARG A 116 5.95 -1.20 -17.01
N PRO A 117 7.12 -1.77 -17.32
CA PRO A 117 8.38 -1.05 -17.16
C PRO A 117 8.41 0.17 -18.09
N PRO A 118 9.15 1.23 -17.71
CA PRO A 118 9.38 2.36 -18.60
C PRO A 118 10.11 1.88 -19.86
N VAL A 119 9.74 2.46 -21.00
CA VAL A 119 10.36 2.16 -22.30
C VAL A 119 11.77 2.75 -22.30
N LYS A 120 12.76 1.91 -22.60
CA LYS A 120 14.20 2.22 -22.46
C LYS A 120 14.66 3.44 -23.29
N ASP A 121 13.94 3.74 -24.37
CA ASP A 121 14.31 4.77 -25.34
C ASP A 121 13.42 6.02 -25.29
N ASP A 122 12.48 6.10 -24.33
CA ASP A 122 11.62 7.27 -24.15
C ASP A 122 11.86 7.92 -22.77
N PRO A 123 12.49 9.11 -22.72
CA PRO A 123 12.77 9.82 -21.47
C PRO A 123 11.51 10.29 -20.72
N ASN A 124 10.35 10.31 -21.39
CA ASN A 124 9.06 10.62 -20.75
C ASN A 124 8.31 9.36 -20.30
N SER A 125 8.85 8.17 -20.55
CA SER A 125 8.19 6.93 -20.15
C SER A 125 8.29 6.71 -18.65
N ARG A 126 7.14 6.62 -17.98
CA ARG A 126 7.04 6.33 -16.55
C ARG A 126 6.65 4.87 -16.34
N ALA A 127 7.16 4.29 -15.26
CA ALA A 127 6.72 2.97 -14.82
C ALA A 127 5.22 3.01 -14.52
N VAL A 128 4.47 2.11 -15.16
CA VAL A 128 3.05 1.90 -14.87
C VAL A 128 2.96 0.93 -13.70
N LEU A 129 2.24 1.31 -12.65
CA LEU A 129 2.05 0.47 -11.47
C LEU A 129 0.82 -0.44 -11.64
N SER A 130 0.80 -1.54 -10.89
CA SER A 130 -0.37 -2.41 -10.77
C SER A 130 -1.54 -1.64 -10.15
N ALA A 131 -2.64 -1.53 -10.88
CA ALA A 131 -3.83 -0.83 -10.41
C ALA A 131 -5.12 -1.45 -10.96
N LEU A 132 -6.24 -1.20 -10.27
CA LEU A 132 -7.56 -1.41 -10.82
C LEU A 132 -8.06 -0.05 -11.33
N VAL A 133 -8.37 0.06 -12.61
CA VAL A 133 -8.82 1.31 -13.22
C VAL A 133 -10.32 1.26 -13.38
N PHE A 134 -10.97 2.28 -12.83
CA PHE A 134 -12.42 2.46 -12.85
C PHE A 134 -12.78 3.55 -13.86
N THR A 135 -13.79 3.28 -14.68
CA THR A 135 -14.45 4.31 -15.48
C THR A 135 -15.77 4.67 -14.82
N PRO A 136 -15.85 5.75 -14.02
CA PRO A 136 -17.05 6.13 -13.31
C PRO A 136 -18.13 6.69 -14.24
N VAL A 137 -19.38 6.61 -13.79
CA VAL A 137 -20.53 7.20 -14.49
C VAL A 137 -20.58 8.72 -14.31
N ASP A 138 -20.11 9.21 -13.15
CA ASP A 138 -20.15 10.62 -12.75
C ASP A 138 -18.77 11.18 -12.36
N ARG A 139 -18.66 12.51 -12.28
CA ARG A 139 -17.43 13.21 -11.83
C ARG A 139 -17.30 13.32 -10.30
N ARG A 140 -18.35 12.98 -9.55
CA ARG A 140 -18.38 13.08 -8.08
C ARG A 140 -17.87 11.81 -7.40
N PHE A 141 -17.67 10.74 -8.17
CA PHE A 141 -17.17 9.44 -7.76
C PHE A 141 -15.90 9.53 -6.92
N VAL A 142 -14.90 10.27 -7.41
CA VAL A 142 -13.62 10.47 -6.68
C VAL A 142 -13.82 11.16 -5.34
N THR A 143 -14.76 12.10 -5.25
CA THR A 143 -15.05 12.81 -3.99
C THR A 143 -15.74 11.87 -3.00
N ARG A 144 -16.68 11.04 -3.47
CA ARG A 144 -17.40 10.06 -2.63
C ARG A 144 -16.47 8.97 -2.12
N HIS A 145 -15.57 8.46 -2.96
CA HIS A 145 -14.65 7.37 -2.64
C HIS A 145 -13.21 7.84 -2.37
N SER A 146 -13.06 9.07 -1.89
CA SER A 146 -11.74 9.69 -1.63
C SER A 146 -10.91 8.98 -0.56
N ALA A 147 -11.54 8.13 0.26
CA ALA A 147 -10.85 7.29 1.23
C ALA A 147 -10.07 6.12 0.58
N LEU A 148 -10.52 5.68 -0.59
CA LEU A 148 -10.04 4.52 -1.33
C LEU A 148 -9.22 4.93 -2.55
N LEU A 149 -9.69 5.93 -3.28
CA LEU A 149 -9.10 6.38 -4.54
C LEU A 149 -8.08 7.47 -4.29
N GLN A 150 -6.94 7.36 -4.96
CA GLN A 150 -5.99 8.46 -5.04
C GLN A 150 -6.40 9.35 -6.20
N ARG A 151 -6.61 10.63 -5.93
CA ARG A 151 -6.92 11.62 -6.97
C ARG A 151 -5.69 11.78 -7.86
N LEU A 152 -5.71 11.19 -9.05
CA LEU A 152 -4.69 11.47 -10.06
C LEU A 152 -4.89 12.90 -10.59
N PRO A 153 -3.80 13.67 -10.82
CA PRO A 153 -3.86 14.98 -11.45
C PRO A 153 -3.97 14.85 -12.99
N THR A 154 -4.78 13.92 -13.47
CA THR A 154 -4.95 13.66 -14.91
C THR A 154 -6.37 14.08 -15.31
N ALA A 155 -6.51 14.69 -16.48
CA ALA A 155 -7.78 15.15 -17.04
C ALA A 155 -8.70 14.01 -17.53
N ASP A 156 -8.26 12.75 -17.38
CA ASP A 156 -9.00 11.57 -17.80
C ASP A 156 -10.18 11.28 -16.85
N PRO A 157 -11.29 10.73 -17.37
CA PRO A 157 -12.41 10.30 -16.53
C PRO A 157 -12.07 9.05 -15.71
N GLU A 158 -10.98 8.36 -16.03
CA GLU A 158 -10.56 7.12 -15.38
C GLU A 158 -9.91 7.36 -14.01
N VAL A 159 -10.19 6.48 -13.06
CA VAL A 159 -9.68 6.58 -11.69
C VAL A 159 -8.96 5.31 -11.28
N GLU A 160 -7.76 5.43 -10.74
CA GLU A 160 -6.92 4.29 -10.37
C GLU A 160 -7.03 3.96 -8.87
N LEU A 161 -7.28 2.69 -8.58
CA LEU A 161 -7.01 2.09 -7.29
C LEU A 161 -5.67 1.35 -7.36
N ARG A 162 -4.65 1.92 -6.74
CA ARG A 162 -3.32 1.31 -6.66
C ARG A 162 -3.32 0.13 -5.69
N LEU A 163 -2.85 -1.01 -6.17
CA LEU A 163 -2.75 -2.24 -5.42
C LEU A 163 -1.28 -2.65 -5.27
N PRO A 164 -0.90 -3.34 -4.18
CA PRO A 164 0.50 -3.61 -3.88
C PRO A 164 1.16 -4.57 -4.89
N ASP A 165 0.38 -5.44 -5.52
CA ASP A 165 0.85 -6.54 -6.36
C ASP A 165 -0.14 -6.85 -7.50
N THR A 166 0.40 -7.45 -8.57
CA THR A 166 -0.38 -7.90 -9.74
C THR A 166 -1.34 -9.01 -9.40
N THR A 167 -0.98 -9.86 -8.44
CA THR A 167 -1.79 -10.98 -7.97
C THR A 167 -3.10 -10.51 -7.37
N THR A 168 -3.08 -9.47 -6.52
CA THR A 168 -4.31 -8.87 -5.98
C THR A 168 -5.14 -8.21 -7.08
N VAL A 169 -4.52 -7.50 -8.03
CA VAL A 169 -5.25 -6.92 -9.18
C VAL A 169 -5.95 -8.01 -9.99
N ARG A 170 -5.24 -9.09 -10.30
CA ARG A 170 -5.76 -10.21 -11.10
C ARG A 170 -6.87 -10.96 -10.37
N GLN A 171 -6.70 -11.21 -9.07
CA GLN A 171 -7.74 -11.83 -8.23
C GLN A 171 -9.00 -10.96 -8.19
N LEU A 172 -8.86 -9.65 -7.95
CA LEU A 172 -9.99 -8.74 -7.94
C LEU A 172 -10.66 -8.64 -9.31
N ALA A 173 -9.89 -8.53 -10.39
CA ALA A 173 -10.43 -8.52 -11.74
C ALA A 173 -11.22 -9.81 -12.04
N GLN A 174 -10.69 -10.98 -11.64
CA GLN A 174 -11.39 -12.26 -11.80
C GLN A 174 -12.70 -12.34 -11.00
N GLU A 175 -12.70 -11.91 -9.74
CA GLU A 175 -13.94 -11.88 -8.95
C GLU A 175 -14.96 -10.90 -9.52
N ILE A 176 -14.51 -9.74 -10.02
CA ILE A 176 -15.39 -8.77 -10.71
C ILE A 176 -15.96 -9.39 -11.99
N THR A 177 -15.16 -10.10 -12.79
CA THR A 177 -15.67 -10.82 -13.97
C THR A 177 -16.72 -11.87 -13.61
N ARG A 178 -16.58 -12.56 -12.48
CA ARG A 178 -17.55 -13.58 -12.05
C ARG A 178 -18.90 -12.97 -11.70
N VAL A 179 -18.91 -11.81 -11.05
CA VAL A 179 -20.15 -11.18 -10.56
C VAL A 179 -20.78 -10.25 -11.62
N ARG A 180 -19.95 -9.48 -12.33
CA ARG A 180 -20.37 -8.52 -13.37
C ARG A 180 -19.46 -8.64 -14.60
N PRO A 181 -19.65 -9.69 -15.43
CA PRO A 181 -18.87 -9.87 -16.65
C PRO A 181 -19.07 -8.74 -17.67
N ASP A 182 -20.19 -8.02 -17.59
CA ASP A 182 -20.57 -6.90 -18.45
C ASP A 182 -19.71 -5.63 -18.24
N LEU A 183 -19.07 -5.51 -17.07
CA LEU A 183 -18.28 -4.32 -16.70
C LEU A 183 -16.81 -4.42 -17.08
N LEU A 184 -16.29 -5.59 -17.44
CA LEU A 184 -14.88 -5.73 -17.80
C LEU A 184 -14.63 -5.35 -19.27
N ARG A 185 -13.68 -4.44 -19.52
CA ARG A 185 -13.22 -4.06 -20.87
C ARG A 185 -11.71 -4.14 -21.00
#